data_AF-X1DLG0-F1
#
_entry.id   AF-X1DLG0-F1
#
_cell.length_a   1.000
_cell.length_b   1.000
_cell.length_c   1.000
_cell.angle_alpha   90.00
_cell.angle_beta   90.00
_cell.angle_gamma   90.00
#
_symmetry.space_group_name_H-M   'P 1'
#
loop_
_entity.id
_entity.type
_entity.pdbx_description
1 polymer ?
#
loop_
_entity_poly.entity_id
_entity_poly.type
_entity_poly.pdbx_seq_one_letter_code
_entity_poly.pdbx_strand_id
1 'polypeptide(L)'
;MKGIPSSEKLKILSKGVTLKGNYKISPCNIYLLKITNGNAILKIKIREGKKRQIRKMGEYIGHFVLKLRRTQFGPISLKGVKPGEYRYLNKEEIRSLKKIL
;
A
#
# COMPACT_ATOMS: atom_id res chain seq x y z
N MET A 1 -2.28 -3.97 -10.34
CA MET A 1 -3.48 -3.12 -10.53
C MET A 1 -3.91 -3.27 -11.96
N LYS A 2 -5.21 -3.36 -12.24
CA LYS A 2 -5.71 -3.55 -13.61
C LYS A 2 -5.39 -2.30 -14.43
N GLY A 3 -4.68 -2.45 -15.55
CA GLY A 3 -4.22 -1.33 -16.36
C GLY A 3 -3.11 -0.50 -15.70
N ILE A 4 -2.81 0.63 -16.32
CA ILE A 4 -1.78 1.58 -15.89
C ILE A 4 -2.46 2.91 -15.55
N PRO A 5 -2.53 3.30 -14.27
CA PRO A 5 -3.03 4.62 -13.91
C PRO A 5 -2.14 5.75 -14.45
N SER A 6 -2.75 6.85 -14.89
CA SER A 6 -2.02 8.06 -15.24
C SER A 6 -1.35 8.69 -14.02
N SER A 7 -0.28 9.46 -14.25
CA SER A 7 0.42 10.21 -13.21
C SER A 7 -0.50 11.16 -12.43
N GLU A 8 -1.45 11.78 -13.12
CA GLU A 8 -2.46 12.66 -12.53
C GLU A 8 -3.36 11.92 -11.53
N LYS A 9 -3.88 10.74 -11.92
CA LYS A 9 -4.70 9.89 -11.03
C LYS A 9 -3.93 9.47 -9.79
N LEU A 10 -2.65 9.12 -9.94
CA LEU A 10 -1.80 8.77 -8.80
C LEU A 10 -1.53 10.00 -7.90
N LYS A 11 -1.38 11.19 -8.49
CA LYS A 11 -1.18 12.46 -7.77
C LYS A 11 -2.42 12.88 -6.97
N ILE A 12 -3.63 12.60 -7.47
CA ILE A 12 -4.88 12.81 -6.73
C ILE A 12 -4.89 11.92 -5.48
N LEU A 13 -4.60 10.63 -5.62
CA LEU A 13 -4.56 9.71 -4.49
C LEU A 13 -3.47 10.05 -3.47
N SER A 14 -2.30 10.51 -3.92
CA SER A 14 -1.18 10.81 -3.02
C SER A 14 -1.44 12.02 -2.13
N LYS A 15 -2.23 13.00 -2.60
CA LYS A 15 -2.67 14.17 -1.83
C LYS A 15 -3.76 13.86 -0.79
N GLY A 16 -4.30 12.65 -0.77
CA GLY A 16 -5.47 12.31 0.02
C GLY A 16 -6.77 12.72 -0.69
N VAL A 17 -7.85 12.00 -0.41
CA VAL A 17 -9.13 12.19 -1.11
C VAL A 17 -10.30 11.74 -0.24
N THR A 18 -11.46 12.36 -0.43
CA THR A 18 -12.71 11.89 0.18
C THR A 18 -13.48 11.06 -0.84
N LEU A 19 -13.69 9.78 -0.53
CA LEU A 19 -14.51 8.88 -1.33
C LEU A 19 -16.00 8.97 -0.91
N LYS A 20 -16.87 8.29 -1.66
CA LYS A 20 -18.31 8.19 -1.35
C LYS A 20 -18.55 7.80 0.12
N GLY A 21 -19.59 8.40 0.72
CA GLY A 21 -19.98 8.15 2.11
C GLY A 21 -19.01 8.75 3.14
N ASN A 22 -18.41 9.91 2.85
CA ASN A 22 -17.46 10.61 3.72
C ASN A 22 -16.23 9.79 4.13
N TYR A 23 -15.85 8.80 3.30
CA TYR A 23 -14.68 7.99 3.54
C TYR A 23 -13.42 8.79 3.16
N LYS A 24 -12.89 9.54 4.13
CA LYS A 24 -11.66 10.33 3.98
C LYS A 24 -10.44 9.41 3.93
N ILE A 25 -9.52 9.66 3.01
CA ILE A 25 -8.23 9.00 2.89
C ILE A 25 -7.15 10.04 3.11
N SER A 26 -6.24 9.74 4.03
CA SER A 26 -5.08 10.60 4.30
C SER A 26 -4.08 10.58 3.14
N PRO A 27 -3.28 11.65 2.98
CA PRO A 27 -2.16 11.67 2.05
C PRO A 27 -1.25 10.45 2.20
N CYS A 28 -0.75 9.94 1.08
CA CYS A 28 0.06 8.72 1.06
C CYS A 28 1.14 8.78 -0.02
N ASN A 29 2.20 7.97 0.14
CA ASN A 29 3.21 7.85 -0.90
C ASN A 29 2.87 6.69 -1.83
N ILE A 30 2.96 6.94 -3.14
CA ILE A 30 2.70 5.95 -4.18
C ILE A 30 3.89 5.93 -5.13
N TYR A 31 4.40 4.73 -5.40
CA TYR A 31 5.51 4.51 -6.32
C TYR A 31 5.12 3.47 -7.36
N LEU A 32 5.31 3.78 -8.65
CA LEU A 32 5.22 2.80 -9.71
C LEU A 32 6.50 1.96 -9.69
N LEU A 33 6.37 0.67 -9.37
CA LEU A 33 7.54 -0.23 -9.31
C LEU A 33 7.83 -0.84 -10.68
N LYS A 34 6.80 -1.30 -11.37
CA LYS A 34 6.90 -1.91 -12.70
C LYS A 34 5.55 -2.01 -13.39
N ILE A 35 5.60 -2.19 -14.71
CA ILE A 35 4.46 -2.56 -15.54
C ILE A 35 4.71 -4.00 -16.02
N THR A 36 3.70 -4.85 -15.94
CA THR A 36 3.79 -6.25 -16.38
C THR A 36 2.45 -6.67 -16.96
N ASN A 37 2.45 -7.23 -18.17
CA ASN A 37 1.25 -7.68 -18.88
C ASN A 37 0.13 -6.61 -18.90
N GLY A 38 0.50 -5.36 -19.26
CA GLY A 38 -0.43 -4.23 -19.30
C GLY A 38 -0.94 -3.74 -17.93
N ASN A 39 -0.39 -4.24 -16.82
CA ASN A 39 -0.86 -3.94 -15.47
C ASN A 39 0.24 -3.28 -14.63
N ALA A 40 -0.11 -2.25 -13.86
CA ALA A 40 0.82 -1.57 -12.96
C ALA A 40 0.99 -2.32 -11.63
N ILE A 41 2.23 -2.41 -11.15
CA ILE A 41 2.58 -2.84 -9.79
C ILE A 41 3.01 -1.59 -9.02
N LEU A 42 2.22 -1.26 -8.01
CA LEU A 42 2.42 -0.07 -7.19
C LEU A 42 2.88 -0.46 -5.78
N LYS A 43 3.83 0.31 -5.24
CA LYS A 43 4.13 0.35 -3.81
C LYS A 43 3.39 1.53 -3.20
N ILE A 44 2.51 1.26 -2.25
CA ILE A 44 1.74 2.29 -1.55
C ILE A 44 2.11 2.25 -0.08
N LYS A 45 2.51 3.39 0.47
CA LYS A 45 2.84 3.56 1.88
C LYS A 45 1.77 4.45 2.52
N ILE A 46 0.99 3.86 3.41
CA ILE A 46 -0.08 4.52 4.17
C ILE A 46 0.25 4.52 5.67
N ARG A 47 -0.32 5.47 6.41
CA ARG A 47 -0.22 5.57 7.88
C ARG A 47 -1.51 5.13 8.59
N GLU A 48 -2.60 4.96 7.86
CA GLU A 48 -3.88 4.46 8.35
C GLU A 48 -4.19 3.08 7.75
N GLY A 49 -5.16 2.37 8.33
CA GLY A 49 -5.53 1.00 7.95
C GLY A 49 -7.03 0.80 7.77
N LYS A 50 -7.72 1.71 7.08
CA LYS A 50 -9.19 1.65 6.97
C LYS A 50 -9.68 0.46 6.12
N LYS A 51 -10.90 -0.01 6.39
CA LYS A 51 -11.49 -1.22 5.76
C LYS A 51 -11.44 -1.13 4.23
N ARG A 52 -10.68 -2.05 3.61
CA ARG A 52 -10.48 -2.18 2.15
C ARG A 52 -9.92 -0.91 1.48
N GLN A 53 -9.22 -0.05 2.21
CA GLN A 53 -8.73 1.25 1.72
C GLN A 53 -8.04 1.19 0.36
N ILE A 54 -7.03 0.33 0.19
CA ILE A 54 -6.28 0.22 -1.08
C ILE A 54 -7.18 -0.20 -2.25
N ARG A 55 -8.18 -1.07 -2.00
CA ARG A 55 -9.12 -1.50 -3.04
C ARG A 55 -10.05 -0.36 -3.45
N LYS A 56 -10.61 0.37 -2.47
CA LYS A 56 -11.44 1.55 -2.69
C LYS A 56 -10.69 2.68 -3.43
N MET A 57 -9.40 2.90 -3.10
CA MET A 57 -8.54 3.84 -3.82
C MET A 57 -8.42 3.47 -5.31
N GLY A 58 -8.20 2.19 -5.60
CA GLY A 58 -8.12 1.72 -6.99
C GLY A 58 -9.42 1.90 -7.74
N GLU A 59 -10.54 1.48 -7.15
CA GLU A 59 -11.89 1.66 -7.70
C GLU A 59 -12.19 3.15 -8.01
N TYR A 60 -11.83 4.05 -7.09
CA TYR A 60 -12.04 5.49 -7.26
C TYR A 60 -11.38 6.07 -8.51
N ILE A 61 -10.16 5.61 -8.86
CA ILE A 61 -9.47 6.07 -10.07
C ILE A 61 -9.77 5.21 -11.31
N GLY A 62 -10.70 4.27 -11.21
CA GLY A 62 -11.14 3.41 -12.32
C GLY A 62 -10.25 2.19 -12.58
N HIS A 63 -9.52 1.71 -11.57
CA HIS A 63 -8.52 0.65 -11.72
C HIS A 63 -8.62 -0.39 -10.59
N PHE A 64 -9.10 -1.58 -10.90
CA PHE A 64 -9.29 -2.63 -9.91
C PHE A 64 -7.97 -3.21 -9.37
N VAL A 65 -7.94 -3.50 -8.06
CA VAL A 65 -6.79 -4.16 -7.42
C VAL A 65 -6.88 -5.68 -7.61
N LEU A 66 -6.05 -6.20 -8.51
CA LEU A 66 -5.97 -7.64 -8.82
C LEU A 66 -5.32 -8.45 -7.69
N LYS A 67 -4.22 -7.95 -7.14
CA LYS A 67 -3.46 -8.59 -6.05
C LYS A 67 -3.02 -7.53 -5.05
N LEU A 68 -3.13 -7.84 -3.77
CA LEU A 68 -2.70 -6.98 -2.67
C LEU A 68 -1.86 -7.79 -1.69
N ARG A 69 -0.66 -7.31 -1.40
CA ARG A 69 0.24 -7.93 -0.41
C ARG A 69 0.85 -6.83 0.43
N ARG A 70 0.76 -6.96 1.75
CA ARG A 70 1.50 -6.11 2.69
C ARG A 70 2.91 -6.67 2.80
N THR A 71 3.90 -5.92 2.31
CA THR A 71 5.31 -6.35 2.30
C THR A 71 6.12 -5.79 3.47
N GLN A 72 5.60 -4.76 4.14
CA GLN A 72 6.30 -4.07 5.23
C GLN A 72 5.28 -3.46 6.20
N PHE A 73 5.63 -3.43 7.49
CA PHE A 73 4.91 -2.71 8.54
C PHE A 73 5.92 -1.99 9.43
N GLY A 74 5.87 -0.66 9.45
CA GLY A 74 6.91 0.14 10.12
C GLY A 74 8.32 -0.24 9.63
N PRO A 75 9.26 -0.55 10.52
CA PRO A 75 10.60 -1.03 10.15
C PRO A 75 10.64 -2.51 9.74
N ILE A 76 9.57 -3.28 9.97
CA ILE A 76 9.56 -4.73 9.79
C ILE A 76 9.20 -5.10 8.34
N SER A 77 10.07 -5.87 7.70
CA SER A 77 9.88 -6.36 6.33
C SER A 77 9.48 -7.82 6.30
N LEU A 78 8.68 -8.21 5.31
CA LEU A 78 8.32 -9.60 5.02
C LEU A 78 9.46 -10.38 4.31
N LYS A 79 10.64 -9.77 4.13
CA LYS A 79 11.80 -10.43 3.53
C LYS A 79 12.18 -11.68 4.35
N GLY A 80 12.39 -12.79 3.66
CA GLY A 80 12.78 -14.07 4.28
C GLY A 80 11.66 -14.86 4.95
N VAL A 81 10.39 -14.44 4.81
CA VAL A 81 9.22 -15.17 5.35
C VAL A 81 8.39 -15.73 4.20
N LYS A 82 8.23 -17.07 4.14
CA LYS A 82 7.41 -17.71 3.11
C LYS A 82 5.92 -17.60 3.45
N PRO A 83 5.01 -17.78 2.47
CA PRO A 83 3.58 -17.81 2.74
C PRO A 83 3.22 -18.89 3.77
N GLY A 84 2.44 -18.53 4.80
CA GLY A 84 2.03 -19.44 5.87
C GLY A 84 3.01 -19.56 7.03
N GLU A 85 4.24 -19.05 6.88
CA GLU A 85 5.26 -19.10 7.92
C GLU A 85 5.29 -17.82 8.77
N TYR A 86 5.93 -17.93 9.93
CA TYR A 86 6.30 -16.82 10.79
C TYR A 86 7.76 -16.92 11.21
N ARG A 87 8.33 -15.82 11.68
CA ARG A 87 9.64 -15.79 12.32
C ARG A 87 9.63 -14.83 13.49
N TYR A 88 10.55 -15.04 14.42
CA TYR A 88 10.81 -14.06 15.47
C TYR A 88 11.50 -12.81 14.90
N LEU A 89 11.22 -11.67 15.54
CA LEU A 89 11.93 -10.42 15.26
C LEU A 89 13.32 -10.49 15.89
N ASN A 90 14.31 -9.95 15.20
CA ASN A 90 15.64 -9.80 15.78
C ASN A 90 15.72 -8.58 16.73
N LYS A 91 16.81 -8.47 17.48
CA LYS A 91 16.99 -7.39 18.47
C LYS A 91 16.92 -5.99 17.84
N GLU A 92 17.45 -5.81 16.62
CA GLU A 92 17.46 -4.53 15.90
C GLU A 92 16.06 -4.12 15.44
N GLU A 93 15.29 -5.08 14.94
CA GLU A 93 13.90 -4.93 14.53
C GLU A 93 13.03 -4.55 15.72
N ILE A 94 13.19 -5.23 16.85
CA ILE A 94 12.49 -4.89 18.10
C ILE A 94 12.84 -3.47 18.53
N ARG A 95 14.13 -3.11 18.54
CA ARG A 95 14.57 -1.76 18.92
C ARG A 95 14.00 -0.69 17.99
N SER A 96 13.99 -0.94 16.69
CA SER A 96 13.45 -0.02 15.68
C SER A 96 11.94 0.11 15.81
N LEU A 97 11.24 -0.98 16.10
CA LEU A 97 9.80 -0.98 16.30
C LEU A 97 9.42 -0.18 17.56
N LYS A 98 10.17 -0.35 18.66
CA LYS A 98 9.98 0.43 19.90
C LYS A 98 10.21 1.94 19.74
N LYS A 99 10.97 2.38 18.72
CA LYS A 99 11.18 3.81 18.44
C LYS A 99 10.00 4.49 17.73
N ILE A 100 9.09 3.71 17.15
CA ILE A 100 7.99 4.22 16.32
C ILE A 100 6.60 3.92 16.90
N LEU A 101 6.56 3.19 18.02
CA LEU A 101 5.38 2.97 18.86
C LEU A 101 5.42 3.97 20.00
#